data_AF-A0A1K1Q754-F1
#
_entry.id   AF-A0A1K1Q754-F1
#
_cell.length_a   1.000
_cell.length_b   1.000
_cell.length_c   1.000
_cell.angle_alpha   90.00
_cell.angle_beta   90.00
_cell.angle_gamma   90.00
#
_symmetry.space_group_name_H-M   'P 1'
#
loop_
_entity.id
_entity.type
_entity.pdbx_description
1 polymer ?
#
loop_
_entity_poly.entity_id
_entity_poly.type
_entity_poly.pdbx_seq_one_letter_code
_entity_poly.pdbx_strand_id
1 'polypeptide(L)'
;MDGLRVLLLVAGVIILLINFFINSGNIIKIVTYCFQTNSIANYWDLIFKSCFSGRAIISSIIGLVLAIIIFIIITPIVLIRGALGTKKTAALLDEGLIFQYQDLNLENDKLVFKTNINNELGIQVPNVNASGKLRVDAIIAISEITKECEAKGLKCEYKVMHKLPLESKTEALIPLFLTVDNQEIPTYFMYTPTHVQQYNKIRNKLYAAGYKKTIYFSTIQF
;
A
#
# COMPACT_ATOMS: atom_id res chain seq x y z
N MET A 1 11.44 -4.86 14.32
CA MET A 1 12.71 -4.38 13.74
C MET A 1 12.93 -2.88 13.94
N ASP A 2 11.88 -2.08 14.17
CA ASP A 2 12.05 -0.62 14.33
C ASP A 2 12.63 -0.18 15.69
N GLY A 3 12.33 -0.90 16.78
CA GLY A 3 12.90 -0.58 18.10
C GLY A 3 14.43 -0.68 18.16
N LEU A 4 15.02 -1.68 17.50
CA LEU A 4 16.48 -1.86 17.43
C LEU A 4 17.15 -0.75 16.60
N ARG A 5 16.48 -0.27 15.55
CA ARG A 5 16.98 0.84 14.71
C ARG A 5 17.04 2.16 15.48
N VAL A 6 15.99 2.46 16.24
CA VAL A 6 15.95 3.66 17.09
C VAL A 6 17.04 3.61 18.15
N LEU A 7 17.26 2.46 18.78
CA LEU A 7 18.27 2.28 19.83
C LEU A 7 19.71 2.48 19.29
N LEU A 8 20.01 1.95 18.09
CA LEU A 8 21.29 2.15 17.43
C LEU A 8 21.52 3.61 17.00
N LEU A 9 20.48 4.30 16.56
CA LEU A 9 20.57 5.72 16.19
C LEU A 9 20.86 6.60 17.41
N VAL A 10 20.19 6.33 18.53
CA VAL A 10 20.45 7.01 19.82
C VAL A 10 21.88 6.77 20.29
N ALA A 11 22.37 5.52 20.24
CA ALA A 11 23.74 5.20 20.60
C ALA A 11 24.77 5.94 19.70
N GLY A 12 24.52 6.01 18.39
CA GLY A 12 25.37 6.75 17.45
C GLY A 12 25.43 8.26 17.74
N VAL A 13 24.29 8.88 18.06
CA VAL A 13 24.22 10.30 18.44
C VAL A 13 24.99 10.57 19.73
N ILE A 14 24.87 9.70 20.74
CA ILE A 14 25.59 9.84 22.01
C ILE A 14 27.11 9.77 21.80
N ILE A 15 27.59 8.84 20.97
CA ILE A 15 29.02 8.69 20.65
C ILE A 15 29.56 9.96 19.96
N LEU A 16 28.79 10.56 19.04
CA LEU A 16 29.16 11.80 18.38
C LEU A 16 29.26 12.97 19.38
N LEU A 17 28.31 13.09 20.29
CA LEU A 17 28.31 14.13 21.33
C LEU A 17 29.51 14.00 22.26
N ILE A 18 29.82 12.78 22.72
CA ILE A 18 30.98 12.53 23.59
C ILE A 18 32.28 12.94 22.88
N ASN A 19 32.46 12.54 21.62
CA ASN A 19 33.64 12.91 20.84
C ASN A 19 33.73 14.42 20.61
N PHE A 20 32.60 15.11 20.42
CA PHE A 20 32.56 16.56 20.27
C PHE A 20 33.04 17.29 21.55
N PHE A 21 32.59 16.86 22.73
CA PHE A 21 33.02 17.46 24.00
C PHE A 21 34.50 17.23 24.29
N ILE A 22 35.01 16.02 24.04
CA ILE A 22 36.44 15.69 24.23
C ILE A 22 37.32 16.55 23.32
N ASN A 23 36.97 16.65 22.03
CA ASN A 23 37.74 17.43 21.08
C ASN A 23 37.67 18.93 21.38
N SER A 24 36.51 19.44 21.81
CA SER A 24 36.36 20.83 22.24
C SER A 24 37.25 21.17 23.44
N GLY A 25 37.32 20.28 24.44
CA GLY A 25 38.21 20.45 25.59
C GLY A 25 39.70 20.46 25.23
N ASN A 26 40.10 19.62 24.27
CA ASN A 26 41.49 19.60 23.77
C ASN A 26 41.82 20.87 22.99
N ILE A 27 40.90 21.37 22.15
CA ILE A 27 41.07 22.63 21.42
C ILE A 27 41.25 23.80 22.39
N ILE A 28 40.44 23.89 23.45
CA ILE A 28 40.57 24.95 24.46
C ILE A 28 41.96 24.93 25.10
N LYS A 29 42.47 23.75 25.47
CA LYS A 29 43.82 23.62 26.06
C LYS A 29 44.92 24.07 25.09
N ILE A 30 44.80 23.73 23.81
CA ILE A 30 45.76 24.12 22.77
C ILE A 30 45.73 25.64 22.54
N VAL A 31 44.54 26.22 22.49
CA VAL A 31 44.35 27.67 22.36
C VAL A 31 44.96 28.40 23.55
N THR A 32 44.68 27.95 24.79
CA THR A 32 45.28 28.52 26.00
C THR A 32 46.80 28.40 25.99
N TYR A 33 47.35 27.27 25.55
CA TYR A 33 48.80 27.08 25.42
C TYR A 33 49.40 28.10 24.43
N CYS A 34 48.78 28.32 23.27
CA CYS A 34 49.27 29.28 22.28
C CYS A 34 49.24 30.73 22.80
N PHE A 35 48.23 31.08 23.60
CA PHE A 35 48.16 32.37 24.29
C PHE A 35 49.24 32.51 25.38
N GLN A 36 49.52 31.45 26.13
CA GLN A 36 50.56 31.47 27.16
C GLN A 36 51.97 31.59 26.57
N THR A 37 52.21 30.99 25.40
CA THR A 37 53.52 31.02 24.73
C THR A 37 53.67 32.16 23.72
N ASN A 38 52.64 32.99 23.51
CA ASN A 38 52.59 34.03 22.47
C ASN A 38 53.08 33.54 21.09
N SER A 39 52.72 32.31 20.72
CA SER A 39 53.20 31.68 19.48
C SER A 39 52.20 30.64 18.98
N ILE A 40 52.07 30.57 17.65
CA ILE A 40 51.16 29.65 16.94
C ILE A 40 51.94 28.47 16.32
N ALA A 41 53.27 28.45 16.43
CA ALA A 41 54.14 27.49 15.73
C ALA A 41 53.75 26.01 15.97
N ASN A 42 53.23 25.69 17.16
CA ASN A 42 52.86 24.33 17.56
C ASN A 42 51.34 24.03 17.45
N TYR A 43 50.52 24.99 17.03
CA TYR A 43 49.05 24.89 17.05
C TYR A 43 48.54 23.70 16.23
N TRP A 44 48.98 23.59 14.97
CA TRP A 44 48.51 22.54 14.07
C TRP A 44 48.98 21.15 14.48
N ASP A 45 50.24 21.00 14.92
CA ASP A 45 50.78 19.71 15.37
C ASP A 45 50.03 19.20 16.63
N LEU A 46 49.73 20.09 17.58
CA LEU A 46 48.96 19.74 18.77
C LEU A 46 47.49 19.40 18.42
N ILE A 47 46.87 20.09 17.46
CA ILE A 47 45.52 19.75 17.00
C ILE A 47 45.49 18.36 16.36
N PHE A 48 46.43 18.05 15.48
CA PHE A 48 46.46 16.74 14.82
C PHE A 48 46.75 15.60 15.80
N LYS A 49 47.61 15.82 16.80
CA LYS A 49 47.93 14.81 17.81
C LYS A 49 46.82 14.60 18.84
N SER A 50 46.12 15.66 19.24
CA SER A 50 45.16 15.61 20.36
C SER A 50 43.69 15.53 19.96
N CYS A 51 43.32 15.99 18.76
CA CYS A 51 41.92 16.02 18.32
C CYS A 51 41.59 15.00 17.23
N PHE A 52 42.59 14.44 16.55
CA PHE A 52 42.40 13.46 15.50
C PHE A 52 43.12 12.15 15.84
N SER A 53 42.38 11.06 16.01
CA SER A 53 42.98 9.73 15.92
C SER A 53 42.90 9.26 14.47
N GLY A 54 44.04 9.00 13.82
CA GLY A 54 44.06 8.49 12.43
C GLY A 54 43.19 7.24 12.24
N ARG A 55 43.02 6.45 13.30
CA ARG A 55 42.14 5.26 13.34
C ARG A 55 40.65 5.61 13.18
N ALA A 56 40.17 6.73 13.72
CA ALA A 56 38.76 7.13 13.62
C ALA A 56 38.39 7.63 12.22
N ILE A 57 39.27 8.41 11.58
CA ILE A 57 39.07 8.87 10.20
C ILE A 57 39.09 7.68 9.24
N ILE A 58 40.07 6.78 9.36
CA ILE A 58 40.18 5.58 8.52
C ILE A 58 38.96 4.67 8.71
N SER A 59 38.51 4.45 9.95
CA SER A 59 37.31 3.65 10.25
C SER A 59 36.03 4.24 9.63
N SER A 60 35.87 5.56 9.68
CA SER A 60 34.72 6.25 9.08
C SER A 60 34.72 6.18 7.55
N ILE A 61 35.89 6.32 6.91
CA ILE A 61 36.04 6.19 5.46
C ILE A 61 35.76 4.75 5.01
N ILE A 62 36.29 3.75 5.71
CA ILE A 62 36.03 2.32 5.42
C ILE A 62 34.53 2.02 5.55
N GLY A 63 33.88 2.52 6.61
CA GLY A 63 32.44 2.35 6.82
C GLY A 63 31.60 2.95 5.69
N LEU A 64 31.97 4.13 5.19
CA LEU A 64 31.29 4.77 4.05
C LEU A 64 31.45 3.95 2.76
N VAL A 65 32.66 3.49 2.45
CA VAL A 65 32.94 2.65 1.28
C VAL A 65 32.12 1.35 1.34
N LEU A 66 32.05 0.71 2.51
CA LEU A 66 31.31 -0.53 2.71
C LEU A 66 29.79 -0.31 2.56
N ALA A 67 29.26 0.81 3.06
CA ALA A 67 27.86 1.18 2.89
C ALA A 67 27.49 1.42 1.41
N ILE A 68 28.36 2.08 0.64
CA ILE A 68 28.17 2.31 -0.80
C ILE A 68 28.14 0.97 -1.55
N ILE A 69 29.06 0.05 -1.25
CA ILE A 69 29.10 -1.28 -1.86
C ILE A 69 27.81 -2.05 -1.57
N ILE A 70 27.36 -2.08 -0.31
CA ILE A 70 26.11 -2.73 0.09
C ILE A 70 24.91 -2.11 -0.62
N PHE A 71 24.86 -0.78 -0.73
CA PHE A 71 23.79 -0.07 -1.42
C PHE A 71 23.70 -0.46 -2.91
N ILE A 72 24.84 -0.54 -3.61
CA ILE A 72 24.90 -0.97 -5.01
C ILE A 72 24.42 -2.41 -5.18
N ILE A 73 24.65 -3.30 -4.21
CA ILE A 73 24.20 -4.70 -4.24
C ILE A 73 22.70 -4.83 -3.97
N ILE A 74 22.17 -4.12 -2.96
CA ILE A 74 20.77 -4.26 -2.54
C ILE A 74 19.80 -3.57 -3.51
N THR A 75 20.18 -2.41 -4.04
CA THR A 75 19.35 -1.60 -4.95
C THR A 75 18.75 -2.40 -6.12
N PRO A 76 19.53 -3.14 -6.94
CA PRO A 76 18.97 -3.90 -8.07
C PRO A 76 17.98 -4.98 -7.62
N ILE A 77 18.23 -5.65 -6.49
CA ILE A 77 17.34 -6.68 -5.94
C ILE A 77 15.98 -6.06 -5.56
N VAL A 78 16.01 -4.90 -4.90
CA VAL A 78 14.80 -4.17 -4.49
C VAL A 78 14.04 -3.67 -5.72
N LEU A 79 14.73 -3.11 -6.71
CA LEU A 79 14.12 -2.63 -7.95
C LEU A 79 13.49 -3.76 -8.77
N ILE A 80 14.18 -4.90 -8.93
CA ILE A 80 13.64 -6.08 -9.63
C ILE A 80 12.42 -6.63 -8.90
N ARG A 81 12.48 -6.77 -7.56
CA ARG A 81 11.32 -7.23 -6.77
C ARG A 81 10.13 -6.28 -6.88
N GLY A 82 10.37 -4.97 -6.86
CA GLY A 82 9.33 -3.96 -7.09
C GLY A 82 8.69 -4.08 -8.46
N ALA A 83 9.50 -4.23 -9.51
CA ALA A 83 9.03 -4.39 -10.89
C ALA A 83 8.29 -5.71 -11.15
N LEU A 84 8.71 -6.81 -10.53
CA LEU A 84 7.99 -8.08 -10.61
C LEU A 84 6.64 -8.03 -9.87
N GLY A 85 6.58 -7.32 -8.73
CA GLY A 85 5.34 -7.07 -8.00
C GLY A 85 4.32 -6.30 -8.84
N THR A 86 4.75 -5.23 -9.51
CA THR A 86 3.86 -4.43 -10.38
C THR A 86 3.38 -5.21 -11.61
N LYS A 87 4.24 -6.03 -12.23
CA LYS A 87 3.82 -6.95 -13.31
C LYS A 87 2.77 -7.97 -12.85
N LYS A 88 2.92 -8.51 -11.64
CA LYS A 88 1.94 -9.44 -11.05
C LYS A 88 0.60 -8.75 -10.82
N THR A 89 0.59 -7.53 -10.27
CA THR A 89 -0.65 -6.76 -10.08
C THR A 89 -1.30 -6.38 -11.40
N ALA A 90 -0.53 -5.97 -12.40
CA ALA A 90 -1.04 -5.65 -13.73
C ALA A 90 -1.70 -6.87 -14.41
N ALA A 91 -1.11 -8.07 -14.26
CA ALA A 91 -1.71 -9.30 -14.76
C ALA A 91 -3.03 -9.64 -14.03
N LEU A 92 -3.09 -9.47 -12.70
CA LEU A 92 -4.33 -9.68 -11.93
C LEU A 92 -5.45 -8.68 -12.32
N LEU A 93 -5.08 -7.43 -12.62
CA LEU A 93 -6.00 -6.42 -13.14
C LEU A 93 -6.48 -6.78 -14.54
N ASP A 94 -5.59 -7.14 -15.46
CA ASP A 94 -5.98 -7.51 -16.81
C ASP A 94 -6.88 -8.75 -16.82
N GLU A 95 -6.60 -9.74 -15.97
CA GLU A 95 -7.42 -10.95 -15.83
C GLU A 95 -8.77 -10.74 -15.11
N GLY A 96 -9.03 -9.54 -14.59
CA GLY A 96 -10.24 -9.21 -13.84
C GLY A 96 -10.31 -9.85 -12.45
N LEU A 97 -9.20 -10.39 -11.93
CA LEU A 97 -9.12 -10.99 -10.60
C LEU A 97 -9.15 -9.93 -9.49
N ILE A 98 -8.74 -8.69 -9.81
CA ILE A 98 -8.84 -7.53 -8.92
C ILE A 98 -9.39 -6.36 -9.72
N PHE A 99 -10.22 -5.54 -9.08
CA PHE A 99 -10.73 -4.28 -9.63
C PHE A 99 -10.07 -3.12 -8.90
N GLN A 100 -9.66 -2.09 -9.66
CA GLN A 100 -9.09 -0.88 -9.08
C GLN A 100 -10.13 0.23 -9.09
N TYR A 101 -10.66 0.53 -7.91
CA TYR A 101 -11.62 1.62 -7.73
C TYR A 101 -10.88 2.90 -7.37
N GLN A 102 -10.80 3.82 -8.32
CA GLN A 102 -10.42 5.20 -8.04
C GLN A 102 -11.69 5.98 -7.71
N ASP A 103 -11.61 6.90 -6.74
CA ASP A 103 -12.72 7.78 -6.43
C ASP A 103 -13.00 8.68 -7.63
N LEU A 104 -14.19 8.55 -8.20
CA LEU A 104 -14.70 9.41 -9.25
C LEU A 104 -15.71 10.38 -8.64
N ASN A 105 -15.80 11.59 -9.18
CA ASN A 105 -16.79 12.58 -8.75
C ASN A 105 -18.02 12.52 -9.67
N LEU A 106 -18.82 11.47 -9.55
CA LEU A 106 -20.02 11.24 -10.39
C LEU A 106 -21.30 11.82 -9.77
N GLU A 107 -21.21 12.40 -8.57
CA GLU A 107 -22.34 12.98 -7.82
C GLU A 107 -23.05 14.08 -8.63
N ASN A 108 -22.30 14.83 -9.46
CA ASN A 108 -22.84 15.90 -10.30
C ASN A 108 -23.56 15.39 -11.55
N ASP A 109 -23.21 14.20 -12.03
CA ASP A 109 -23.73 13.65 -13.29
C ASP A 109 -25.09 12.96 -13.12
N LYS A 110 -25.55 12.78 -11.86
CA LYS A 110 -26.80 12.10 -11.49
C LYS A 110 -26.99 10.76 -12.19
N LEU A 111 -25.88 10.04 -12.39
CA LEU A 111 -25.90 8.73 -13.04
C LEU A 111 -26.58 7.72 -12.12
N VAL A 112 -27.48 6.92 -12.67
CA VAL A 112 -28.16 5.82 -11.97
C VAL A 112 -27.51 4.51 -12.38
N PHE A 113 -27.26 3.64 -11.42
CA PHE A 113 -26.77 2.30 -11.71
C PHE A 113 -27.80 1.47 -12.47
N LYS A 114 -27.37 0.85 -13.57
CA LYS A 114 -28.05 -0.27 -14.20
C LYS A 114 -27.60 -1.56 -13.52
N THR A 115 -28.53 -2.43 -13.20
CA THR A 115 -28.25 -3.68 -12.48
C THR A 115 -29.10 -4.84 -12.99
N ASN A 116 -28.54 -6.05 -12.93
CA ASN A 116 -29.25 -7.30 -13.22
C ASN A 116 -29.86 -7.96 -11.96
N ILE A 117 -29.86 -7.28 -10.80
CA ILE A 117 -30.24 -7.90 -9.53
C ILE A 117 -31.64 -8.51 -9.52
N ASN A 118 -32.59 -7.91 -10.22
CA ASN A 118 -33.94 -8.46 -10.36
C ASN A 118 -33.93 -9.81 -11.07
N ASN A 119 -33.08 -9.99 -12.09
CA ASN A 119 -33.00 -11.25 -12.81
C ASN A 119 -32.33 -12.35 -11.96
N GLU A 120 -31.38 -11.99 -11.09
CA GLU A 120 -30.60 -12.96 -10.32
C GLU A 120 -31.29 -13.38 -9.00
N LEU A 121 -31.96 -12.44 -8.34
CA LEU A 121 -32.55 -12.58 -7.01
C LEU A 121 -34.07 -12.40 -6.98
N GLY A 122 -34.69 -11.95 -8.08
CA GLY A 122 -36.11 -11.66 -8.12
C GLY A 122 -36.52 -10.46 -7.25
N ILE A 123 -35.58 -9.64 -6.75
CA ILE A 123 -35.84 -8.45 -5.93
C ILE A 123 -35.77 -7.17 -6.77
N GLN A 124 -36.57 -6.17 -6.41
CA GLN A 124 -36.61 -4.90 -7.12
C GLN A 124 -35.96 -3.80 -6.29
N VAL A 125 -34.64 -3.64 -6.46
CA VAL A 125 -33.89 -2.57 -5.79
C VAL A 125 -34.24 -1.21 -6.44
N PRO A 126 -34.51 -0.16 -5.66
CA PRO A 126 -34.74 1.18 -6.19
C PRO A 126 -33.54 1.70 -6.99
N ASN A 127 -33.77 2.71 -7.82
CA ASN A 127 -32.72 3.36 -8.59
C ASN A 127 -31.68 4.01 -7.66
N VAL A 128 -30.49 3.41 -7.58
CA VAL A 128 -29.37 3.93 -6.79
C VAL A 128 -28.52 4.86 -7.65
N ASN A 129 -28.32 6.09 -7.19
CA ASN A 129 -27.40 7.03 -7.83
C ASN A 129 -25.94 6.62 -7.57
N ALA A 130 -25.10 6.73 -8.57
CA ALA A 130 -23.67 6.46 -8.47
C ALA A 130 -22.93 7.71 -8.00
N SER A 131 -22.28 7.64 -6.84
CA SER A 131 -21.37 8.69 -6.38
C SER A 131 -20.01 8.61 -7.06
N GLY A 132 -19.60 7.41 -7.51
CA GLY A 132 -18.26 7.14 -8.02
C GLY A 132 -17.27 6.73 -6.91
N LYS A 133 -17.74 6.61 -5.68
CA LYS A 133 -16.97 6.15 -4.51
C LYS A 133 -17.49 4.78 -4.10
N LEU A 134 -16.71 3.73 -4.35
CA LEU A 134 -17.10 2.34 -4.09
C LEU A 134 -17.67 2.13 -2.69
N ARG A 135 -17.04 2.72 -1.67
CA ARG A 135 -17.47 2.55 -0.27
C ARG A 135 -18.87 3.10 -0.02
N VAL A 136 -19.18 4.27 -0.59
CA VAL A 136 -20.49 4.92 -0.44
C VAL A 136 -21.53 4.12 -1.20
N ASP A 137 -21.25 3.84 -2.47
CA ASP A 137 -22.17 3.14 -3.37
C ASP A 137 -22.47 1.72 -2.88
N ALA A 138 -21.47 1.00 -2.36
CA ALA A 138 -21.65 -0.33 -1.81
C ALA A 138 -22.51 -0.33 -0.55
N ILE A 139 -22.34 0.64 0.37
CA ILE A 139 -23.18 0.75 1.57
C ILE A 139 -24.64 0.99 1.19
N ILE A 140 -24.88 1.90 0.24
CA ILE A 140 -26.24 2.19 -0.24
C ILE A 140 -26.83 0.94 -0.89
N ALA A 141 -26.09 0.29 -1.80
CA ALA A 141 -26.56 -0.94 -2.44
C ALA A 141 -26.87 -2.05 -1.41
N ILE A 142 -25.99 -2.27 -0.42
CA ILE A 142 -26.22 -3.27 0.64
C ILE A 142 -27.50 -2.95 1.42
N SER A 143 -27.70 -1.68 1.81
CA SER A 143 -28.88 -1.24 2.55
C SER A 143 -30.17 -1.55 1.77
N GLU A 144 -30.22 -1.16 0.49
CA GLU A 144 -31.42 -1.36 -0.33
C GLU A 144 -31.67 -2.85 -0.63
N ILE A 145 -30.61 -3.62 -0.91
CA ILE A 145 -30.73 -5.08 -1.13
C ILE A 145 -31.25 -5.77 0.13
N THR A 146 -30.71 -5.42 1.29
CA THR A 146 -31.07 -6.06 2.57
C THR A 146 -32.54 -5.80 2.88
N LYS A 147 -33.00 -4.55 2.72
CA LYS A 147 -34.39 -4.16 2.90
C LYS A 147 -35.35 -4.94 1.99
N GLU A 148 -35.01 -5.09 0.71
CA GLU A 148 -35.84 -5.84 -0.24
C GLU A 148 -35.83 -7.36 0.04
N CYS A 149 -34.69 -7.91 0.45
CA CYS A 149 -34.59 -9.31 0.89
C CYS A 149 -35.45 -9.57 2.13
N GLU A 150 -35.38 -8.70 3.15
CA GLU A 150 -36.18 -8.79 4.36
C GLU A 150 -37.68 -8.70 4.06
N ALA A 151 -38.08 -7.80 3.16
CA ALA A 151 -39.47 -7.67 2.71
C ALA A 151 -40.02 -8.96 2.04
N LYS A 152 -39.13 -9.80 1.49
CA LYS A 152 -39.46 -11.11 0.91
C LYS A 152 -39.19 -12.30 1.83
N GLY A 153 -38.78 -12.05 3.08
CA GLY A 153 -38.43 -13.10 4.03
C GLY A 153 -37.15 -13.87 3.66
N LEU A 154 -36.28 -13.29 2.84
CA LEU A 154 -35.00 -13.88 2.44
C LEU A 154 -33.91 -13.47 3.43
N LYS A 155 -33.10 -14.44 3.88
CA LYS A 155 -31.91 -14.15 4.67
C LYS A 155 -30.82 -13.58 3.76
N CYS A 156 -30.30 -12.40 4.09
CA CYS A 156 -29.25 -11.73 3.34
C CYS A 156 -28.04 -11.44 4.24
N GLU A 157 -26.89 -12.01 3.90
CA GLU A 157 -25.59 -11.75 4.54
C GLU A 157 -24.62 -11.18 3.50
N TYR A 158 -23.60 -10.44 3.95
CA TYR A 158 -22.62 -9.87 3.04
C TYR A 158 -21.21 -9.85 3.62
N LYS A 159 -20.22 -9.91 2.72
CA LYS A 159 -18.80 -9.67 2.99
C LYS A 159 -18.27 -8.67 1.98
N VAL A 160 -17.43 -7.74 2.43
CA VAL A 160 -16.76 -6.76 1.56
C VAL A 160 -15.33 -7.17 1.29
N MET A 161 -14.83 -6.87 0.09
CA MET A 161 -13.45 -7.20 -0.34
C MET A 161 -13.08 -8.65 -0.04
N HIS A 162 -14.02 -9.57 -0.34
CA HIS A 162 -13.87 -10.98 -0.02
C HIS A 162 -12.91 -11.65 -1.01
N LYS A 163 -11.92 -12.36 -0.47
CA LYS A 163 -11.03 -13.20 -1.29
C LYS A 163 -11.72 -14.52 -1.58
N LEU A 164 -12.03 -14.73 -2.84
CA LEU A 164 -12.67 -15.94 -3.34
C LEU A 164 -11.62 -16.80 -4.05
N PRO A 165 -11.29 -18.00 -3.55
CA PRO A 165 -10.44 -18.91 -4.27
C PRO A 165 -11.14 -19.42 -5.54
N LEU A 166 -10.43 -19.38 -6.65
CA LEU A 166 -10.84 -19.94 -7.95
C LEU A 166 -9.98 -21.18 -8.26
N GLU A 167 -10.24 -21.79 -9.42
CA GLU A 167 -9.41 -22.89 -9.93
C GLU A 167 -7.92 -22.48 -10.08
N SER A 168 -7.02 -23.47 -10.02
CA SER A 168 -5.58 -23.29 -10.24
C SER A 168 -4.86 -22.36 -9.25
N LYS A 169 -5.27 -22.33 -7.98
CA LYS A 169 -4.64 -21.51 -6.90
C LYS A 169 -4.69 -20.00 -7.16
N THR A 170 -5.61 -19.54 -8.00
CA THR A 170 -5.86 -18.12 -8.21
C THR A 170 -6.94 -17.63 -7.25
N GLU A 171 -6.84 -16.39 -6.79
CA GLU A 171 -7.83 -15.77 -5.92
C GLU A 171 -8.38 -14.52 -6.60
N ALA A 172 -9.69 -14.35 -6.55
CA ALA A 172 -10.36 -13.12 -6.96
C ALA A 172 -10.75 -12.29 -5.74
N LEU A 173 -10.61 -10.97 -5.84
CA LEU A 173 -11.02 -10.03 -4.81
C LEU A 173 -12.37 -9.44 -5.18
N ILE A 174 -13.42 -9.94 -4.55
CA ILE A 174 -14.80 -9.56 -4.82
C ILE A 174 -15.15 -8.33 -3.96
N PRO A 175 -15.57 -7.19 -4.56
CA PRO A 175 -15.81 -5.98 -3.79
C PRO A 175 -17.00 -6.13 -2.83
N LEU A 176 -18.05 -6.83 -3.27
CA LEU A 176 -19.20 -7.20 -2.46
C LEU A 176 -19.58 -8.66 -2.73
N PHE A 177 -19.62 -9.48 -1.69
CA PHE A 177 -20.00 -10.89 -1.77
C PHE A 177 -21.25 -11.10 -0.95
N LEU A 178 -22.38 -11.36 -1.63
CA LEU A 178 -23.68 -11.55 -1.00
C LEU A 178 -23.94 -13.04 -0.79
N THR A 179 -24.55 -13.38 0.34
CA THR A 179 -25.13 -14.70 0.57
C THR A 179 -26.62 -14.51 0.81
N VAL A 180 -27.45 -14.89 -0.16
CA VAL A 180 -28.91 -14.76 -0.09
C VAL A 180 -29.51 -16.16 -0.12
N ASP A 181 -30.22 -16.54 0.94
CA ASP A 181 -30.81 -17.88 1.10
C ASP A 181 -29.81 -19.02 0.77
N ASN A 182 -28.62 -18.95 1.39
CA ASN A 182 -27.47 -19.84 1.18
C ASN A 182 -26.88 -19.84 -0.25
N GLN A 183 -27.30 -18.95 -1.14
CA GLN A 183 -26.66 -18.76 -2.45
C GLN A 183 -25.60 -17.67 -2.39
N GLU A 184 -24.38 -18.03 -2.78
CA GLU A 184 -23.24 -17.11 -2.86
C GLU A 184 -23.24 -16.36 -4.20
N ILE A 185 -23.28 -15.03 -4.13
CA ILE A 185 -23.47 -14.16 -5.30
C ILE A 185 -22.42 -13.04 -5.28
N PRO A 186 -21.33 -13.21 -6.05
CA PRO A 186 -20.36 -12.16 -6.29
C PRO A 186 -21.00 -10.94 -6.95
N THR A 187 -20.76 -9.77 -6.39
CA THR A 187 -21.36 -8.49 -6.80
C THR A 187 -20.28 -7.47 -7.12
N TYR A 188 -20.39 -6.79 -8.26
CA TYR A 188 -19.38 -5.87 -8.80
C TYR A 188 -19.94 -4.49 -9.11
N PHE A 189 -19.08 -3.47 -9.01
CA PHE A 189 -19.40 -2.09 -9.35
C PHE A 189 -18.57 -1.66 -10.58
N MET A 190 -19.21 -1.09 -11.59
CA MET A 190 -18.59 -0.73 -12.85
C MET A 190 -18.83 0.74 -13.14
N TYR A 191 -17.73 1.50 -13.11
CA TYR A 191 -17.73 2.94 -13.36
C TYR A 191 -17.01 3.29 -14.65
N THR A 192 -16.13 2.40 -15.14
CA THR A 192 -15.25 2.63 -16.29
C THR A 192 -15.34 1.47 -17.28
N PRO A 193 -15.00 1.69 -18.57
CA PRO A 193 -14.94 0.61 -19.56
C PRO A 193 -13.98 -0.52 -19.15
N THR A 194 -12.90 -0.18 -18.43
CA THR A 194 -11.96 -1.16 -17.88
C THR A 194 -12.65 -2.11 -16.91
N HIS A 195 -13.51 -1.61 -16.00
CA HIS A 195 -14.25 -2.47 -15.08
C HIS A 195 -15.20 -3.42 -15.82
N VAL A 196 -15.80 -2.97 -16.93
CA VAL A 196 -16.65 -3.83 -17.78
C VAL A 196 -15.84 -4.97 -18.40
N GLN A 197 -14.66 -4.67 -18.95
CA GLN A 197 -13.78 -5.70 -19.49
C GLN A 197 -13.33 -6.70 -18.42
N GLN A 198 -12.95 -6.21 -17.25
CA GLN A 198 -12.60 -7.04 -16.10
C GLN A 198 -13.76 -7.94 -15.66
N TYR A 199 -14.97 -7.39 -15.60
CA TYR A 199 -16.19 -8.11 -15.24
C TYR A 199 -16.50 -9.25 -16.22
N ASN A 200 -16.39 -8.99 -17.52
CA ASN A 200 -16.61 -10.02 -18.54
C ASN A 200 -15.59 -11.16 -18.43
N LYS A 201 -14.33 -10.87 -18.13
CA LYS A 201 -13.29 -11.90 -17.92
C LYS A 201 -13.54 -12.72 -16.66
N ILE A 202 -13.82 -12.07 -15.53
CA ILE A 202 -14.01 -12.76 -14.24
C ILE A 202 -15.31 -13.57 -14.21
N ARG A 203 -16.37 -13.12 -14.89
CA ARG A 203 -17.66 -13.82 -14.95
C ARG A 203 -17.50 -15.24 -15.50
N ASN A 204 -16.70 -15.42 -16.56
CA ASN A 204 -16.44 -16.74 -17.12
C ASN A 204 -15.68 -17.66 -16.14
N LYS A 205 -14.71 -17.10 -15.41
CA LYS A 205 -13.96 -17.85 -14.39
C LYS A 205 -14.84 -18.22 -13.18
N LEU A 206 -15.70 -17.30 -12.74
CA LEU A 206 -16.67 -17.55 -11.67
C LEU A 206 -17.66 -18.64 -12.05
N TYR A 207 -18.18 -18.60 -13.28
CA TYR A 207 -19.08 -19.62 -13.79
C TYR A 207 -18.42 -21.01 -13.79
N ALA A 208 -17.16 -21.11 -14.25
CA ALA A 208 -16.38 -22.34 -14.21
C ALA A 208 -16.19 -22.85 -12.77
N ALA A 209 -15.94 -21.95 -11.82
CA ALA A 209 -15.81 -22.26 -10.39
C ALA A 209 -17.14 -22.56 -9.66
N GLY A 210 -18.28 -22.59 -10.37
CA GLY A 210 -19.59 -22.93 -9.81
C GLY A 210 -20.47 -21.75 -9.41
N TYR A 211 -19.97 -20.52 -9.49
CA TYR A 211 -20.71 -19.29 -9.23
C TYR A 211 -21.51 -18.86 -10.46
N LYS A 212 -22.66 -19.50 -10.66
CA LYS A 212 -23.50 -19.29 -11.86
C LYS A 212 -24.21 -17.93 -11.90
N LYS A 213 -24.40 -17.31 -10.74
CA LYS A 213 -25.06 -16.01 -10.58
C LYS A 213 -24.04 -14.96 -10.17
N THR A 214 -24.13 -13.79 -10.79
CA THR A 214 -23.30 -12.63 -10.42
C THR A 214 -24.11 -11.37 -10.60
N ILE A 215 -24.02 -10.43 -9.67
CA ILE A 215 -24.71 -9.14 -9.76
C ILE A 215 -23.74 -8.07 -10.21
N TYR A 216 -24.23 -7.12 -11.01
CA TYR A 216 -23.51 -5.91 -11.30
C TYR A 216 -24.31 -4.65 -10.99
N PHE A 217 -23.58 -3.59 -10.69
CA PHE A 217 -24.05 -2.20 -10.66
C PHE A 217 -23.17 -1.42 -11.62
N SER A 218 -23.72 -0.95 -12.74
CA SER A 218 -22.96 -0.29 -13.80
C SER A 218 -23.51 1.08 -14.16
N THR A 219 -22.64 2.07 -14.26
CA THR A 219 -22.98 3.37 -14.88
C THR A 219 -22.86 3.32 -16.41
N ILE A 220 -22.28 2.25 -16.97
CA ILE A 220 -22.03 2.06 -18.40
C ILE A 220 -22.94 0.95 -18.92
N GLN A 221 -23.48 1.11 -20.12
CA GLN A 221 -24.26 0.07 -20.80
C GLN A 221 -23.34 -0.89 -21.56
N PHE A 222 -23.55 -2.19 -21.39
CA PHE A 222 -22.80 -3.26 -22.06
C PHE A 222 -23.64 -4.55 -22.12
#